data_AF-A0A9W4X9A7-F1
#
_entry.id   AF-A0A9W4X9A7-F1
#
_cell.length_a   1.000
_cell.length_b   1.000
_cell.length_c   1.000
_cell.angle_alpha   90.00
_cell.angle_beta   90.00
_cell.angle_gamma   90.00
#
_symmetry.space_group_name_H-M   'P 1'
#
loop_
_entity.id
_entity.type
_entity.pdbx_description
1 polymer ?
#
loop_
_entity_poly.entity_id
_entity_poly.type
_entity_poly.pdbx_seq_one_letter_code
_entity_poly.pdbx_strand_id
1 'polypeptide(L)'
;MAKHCKKIWRALVGLGFAACGISKVLGVDIQAKRFAQLNWSESNMKTLGGAQIAGAAMLGCKKTSKLGALLLAGSALCLLVTGFKHNRKEELAIDSFGVLAALSILFSKKCKK
;
A
#
# COMPACT_ATOMS: atom_id res chain seq x y z
N MET A 1 -2.49 -7.52 25.87
CA MET A 1 -3.03 -6.45 25.01
C MET A 1 -2.26 -6.26 23.68
N ALA A 2 -0.92 -6.21 23.66
CA ALA A 2 -0.13 -5.94 22.44
C ALA A 2 -0.38 -6.85 21.20
N LYS A 3 -0.77 -8.11 21.39
CA LYS A 3 -1.08 -9.04 20.28
C LYS A 3 -2.38 -8.68 19.54
N HIS A 4 -3.37 -8.17 20.26
CA HIS A 4 -4.67 -7.79 19.67
C HIS A 4 -4.52 -6.51 18.84
N CYS A 5 -3.78 -5.52 19.36
CA CYS A 5 -3.43 -4.31 18.63
C CYS A 5 -2.68 -4.60 17.33
N LYS A 6 -1.71 -5.54 17.32
CA LYS A 6 -1.02 -5.93 16.07
C LYS A 6 -1.94 -6.59 15.03
N LYS A 7 -2.94 -7.36 15.46
CA LYS A 7 -3.88 -8.01 14.55
C LYS A 7 -4.85 -6.98 13.95
N ILE A 8 -5.36 -6.07 14.78
CA ILE A 8 -6.21 -4.95 14.35
C ILE A 8 -5.44 -4.02 13.42
N TRP A 9 -4.21 -3.65 13.76
CA TRP A 9 -3.36 -2.79 12.94
C TRP A 9 -3.10 -3.39 11.55
N ARG A 10 -2.77 -4.69 11.48
CA ARG A 10 -2.61 -5.39 10.20
C ARG A 10 -3.88 -5.39 9.36
N ALA A 11 -5.03 -5.57 10.00
CA ALA A 11 -6.32 -5.53 9.31
C ALA A 11 -6.63 -4.12 8.79
N LEU A 12 -6.38 -3.07 9.59
CA LEU A 12 -6.55 -1.67 9.18
C LEU A 12 -5.66 -1.30 8.00
N VAL A 13 -4.38 -1.65 8.05
CA VAL A 13 -3.43 -1.40 6.94
C VAL A 13 -3.85 -2.18 5.70
N GLY A 14 -4.21 -3.46 5.85
CA GLY A 14 -4.70 -4.27 4.74
C GLY A 14 -5.97 -3.68 4.10
N LEU A 15 -6.94 -3.26 4.91
CA LEU A 15 -8.16 -2.59 4.44
C LEU A 15 -7.86 -1.27 3.73
N GLY A 16 -6.98 -0.44 4.29
CA GLY A 16 -6.60 0.84 3.67
C GLY A 16 -5.95 0.64 2.29
N PHE A 17 -5.03 -0.31 2.18
CA PHE A 17 -4.42 -0.64 0.89
C PHE A 17 -5.39 -1.31 -0.07
N ALA A 18 -6.30 -2.17 0.41
CA ALA A 18 -7.33 -2.77 -0.43
C ALA A 18 -8.29 -1.71 -0.99
N ALA A 19 -8.80 -0.81 -0.16
CA ALA A 19 -9.65 0.30 -0.59
C ALA A 19 -8.91 1.20 -1.60
N CYS A 20 -7.66 1.56 -1.29
CA CYS A 20 -6.83 2.37 -2.18
C CYS A 20 -6.54 1.67 -3.51
N GLY A 21 -6.40 0.34 -3.50
CA GLY A 21 -6.19 -0.52 -4.67
C GLY A 21 -7.43 -0.66 -5.54
N ILE A 22 -8.59 -0.90 -4.92
CA ILE A 22 -9.90 -0.99 -5.59
C ILE A 22 -10.20 0.32 -6.32
N SER A 23 -9.98 1.47 -5.70
CA SER A 23 -10.17 2.77 -6.35
C SER A 23 -9.26 2.98 -7.57
N LYS A 24 -8.08 2.33 -7.63
CA LYS A 24 -7.22 2.35 -8.82
C LYS A 24 -7.74 1.42 -9.91
N VAL A 25 -8.19 0.23 -9.53
CA VAL A 25 -8.68 -0.79 -10.48
C VAL A 25 -9.98 -0.32 -11.14
N LEU A 26 -10.87 0.28 -10.34
CA LEU A 26 -12.14 0.85 -10.82
C LEU A 26 -11.97 2.16 -11.58
N GLY A 27 -10.75 2.71 -11.66
CA GLY A 27 -10.48 3.91 -12.45
C GLY A 27 -11.17 5.17 -11.94
N VAL A 28 -11.29 5.33 -10.61
CA VAL A 28 -11.87 6.55 -10.02
C VAL A 28 -11.13 7.78 -10.58
N ASP A 29 -11.87 8.77 -11.08
CA ASP A 29 -11.34 9.95 -11.79
C ASP A 29 -10.16 10.63 -11.10
N ILE A 30 -10.19 10.70 -9.76
CA ILE A 30 -9.13 11.29 -8.95
C ILE A 30 -7.81 10.53 -9.12
N GLN A 31 -7.86 9.20 -9.19
CA GLN A 31 -6.70 8.34 -9.42
C GLN A 31 -6.23 8.40 -10.87
N ALA A 32 -7.17 8.43 -11.83
CA ALA A 32 -6.84 8.57 -13.24
C ALA A 32 -6.09 9.89 -13.50
N LYS A 33 -6.57 11.00 -12.94
CA LYS A 33 -5.89 12.31 -12.99
C LYS A 33 -4.51 12.25 -12.33
N ARG A 34 -4.39 11.60 -11.17
CA ARG A 34 -3.10 11.46 -10.46
C ARG A 34 -2.09 10.66 -11.29
N PHE A 35 -2.49 9.54 -11.90
CA PHE A 35 -1.60 8.73 -12.72
C PHE A 35 -1.25 9.40 -14.06
N ALA A 36 -2.19 10.11 -14.68
CA ALA A 36 -1.93 10.92 -15.86
C ALA A 36 -0.89 12.01 -15.56
N GLN A 37 -0.97 12.68 -14.41
CA GLN A 37 0.02 13.67 -13.95
C GLN A 37 1.41 13.05 -13.69
N LEU A 38 1.50 11.74 -13.47
CA LEU A 38 2.74 11.00 -13.30
C LEU A 38 3.27 10.41 -14.62
N ASN A 39 2.67 10.75 -15.76
CA ASN A 39 2.93 10.15 -17.08
C ASN A 39 2.75 8.62 -17.10
N TRP A 40 1.85 8.09 -16.29
CA TRP A 40 1.57 6.66 -16.22
C TRP A 40 0.25 6.32 -16.89
N SER A 41 0.24 5.17 -17.57
CA SER A 41 -0.97 4.67 -18.24
C SER A 41 -2.00 4.16 -17.23
N GLU A 42 -3.25 4.06 -17.67
CA GLU A 42 -4.32 3.41 -16.90
C GLU A 42 -3.99 1.95 -16.58
N SER A 43 -3.24 1.27 -17.45
CA SER A 43 -2.73 -0.09 -17.20
C SER A 43 -1.79 -0.13 -16.00
N ASN A 44 -0.89 0.85 -15.85
CA ASN A 44 0.00 0.95 -14.68
C ASN A 44 -0.82 1.18 -13.39
N MET A 45 -1.87 2.00 -13.47
CA MET A 45 -2.80 2.25 -12.37
C MET A 45 -3.51 0.97 -11.92
N LYS A 46 -4.11 0.23 -12.85
CA LYS A 46 -4.80 -1.03 -12.56
C LYS A 46 -3.83 -2.10 -12.03
N THR A 47 -2.62 -2.17 -12.59
CA THR A 47 -1.58 -3.11 -12.14
C THR A 47 -1.15 -2.82 -10.70
N LEU A 48 -0.89 -1.55 -10.37
CA LEU A 48 -0.49 -1.15 -9.04
C LEU A 48 -1.63 -1.30 -8.03
N GLY A 49 -2.87 -1.03 -8.46
CA GLY A 49 -4.07 -1.32 -7.68
C GLY A 49 -4.26 -2.81 -7.39
N GLY A 50 -4.09 -3.66 -8.41
CA GLY A 50 -4.13 -5.11 -8.27
C GLY A 50 -3.06 -5.63 -7.32
N ALA A 51 -1.83 -5.11 -7.40
CA ALA A 51 -0.76 -5.45 -6.47
C ALA A 51 -1.10 -5.05 -5.02
N GLN A 52 -1.78 -3.92 -4.81
CA GLN A 52 -2.25 -3.51 -3.48
C GLN A 52 -3.36 -4.42 -2.95
N ILE A 53 -4.33 -4.82 -3.79
CA ILE A 53 -5.39 -5.76 -3.41
C ILE A 53 -4.79 -7.14 -3.09
N ALA A 54 -3.91 -7.65 -3.95
CA ALA A 54 -3.23 -8.92 -3.74
C ALA A 54 -2.36 -8.91 -2.47
N GLY A 55 -1.62 -7.82 -2.23
CA GLY A 55 -0.82 -7.63 -1.03
C GLY A 55 -1.68 -7.59 0.24
N ALA A 56 -2.83 -6.92 0.19
CA ALA A 56 -3.80 -6.88 1.28
C ALA A 56 -4.44 -8.26 1.54
N ALA A 57 -4.80 -9.02 0.50
CA ALA A 57 -5.29 -10.38 0.64
C ALA A 57 -4.23 -11.30 1.28
N MET A 58 -2.97 -11.17 0.82
CA MET A 58 -1.83 -11.91 1.38
C MET A 58 -1.54 -11.57 2.85
N LEU A 59 -1.83 -10.35 3.30
CA LEU A 59 -1.73 -9.97 4.72
C LEU A 59 -2.68 -10.77 5.63
N GLY A 60 -3.84 -11.19 5.10
CA GLY A 60 -4.82 -12.00 5.84
C GLY A 60 -4.30 -13.41 6.17
N CYS A 61 -3.37 -13.93 5.37
CA CYS A 61 -2.80 -15.26 5.56
C CYS A 61 -1.45 -15.21 6.29
N LYS A 62 -1.32 -15.94 7.41
CA LYS A 62 -0.08 -15.93 8.24
C LYS A 62 1.19 -16.32 7.47
N LYS A 63 1.09 -17.26 6.51
CA LYS A 63 2.23 -17.74 5.71
C LYS A 63 2.68 -16.71 4.68
N THR A 64 1.75 -15.99 4.06
CA THR A 64 2.01 -14.99 3.01
C THR A 64 2.10 -13.56 3.54
N SER A 65 1.82 -13.32 4.82
CA SER A 65 1.74 -11.97 5.40
C SER A 65 3.01 -11.14 5.23
N LYS A 66 4.20 -11.74 5.25
CA LYS A 66 5.46 -11.02 4.97
C LYS A 66 5.58 -10.61 3.51
N LEU A 67 5.23 -11.52 2.59
CA LEU A 67 5.19 -11.26 1.15
C LEU A 67 4.17 -10.17 0.83
N GLY A 68 2.97 -10.25 1.42
CA GLY A 68 1.95 -9.22 1.29
C GLY A 68 2.44 -7.85 1.77
N ALA A 69 3.08 -7.79 2.95
CA ALA A 69 3.64 -6.54 3.46
C ALA A 69 4.79 -5.98 2.58
N LEU A 70 5.63 -6.85 2.00
CA LEU A 70 6.67 -6.45 1.02
C LEU A 70 6.03 -5.88 -0.26
N LEU A 71 5.00 -6.53 -0.77
CA LEU A 71 4.29 -6.09 -1.98
C LEU A 71 3.61 -4.73 -1.77
N LEU A 72 2.97 -4.54 -0.62
CA LEU A 72 2.38 -3.26 -0.24
C LEU A 72 3.45 -2.17 -0.09
N ALA A 73 4.55 -2.47 0.60
CA ALA A 73 5.66 -1.53 0.76
C ALA A 73 6.27 -1.16 -0.59
N GLY A 74 6.48 -2.12 -1.49
CA GLY A 74 6.99 -1.89 -2.84
C GLY A 74 6.04 -1.02 -3.67
N SER A 75 4.74 -1.30 -3.63
CA SER A 75 3.75 -0.49 -4.36
C SER A 75 3.68 0.96 -3.84
N ALA A 76 3.74 1.16 -2.52
CA ALA A 76 3.74 2.49 -1.91
C ALA A 76 5.06 3.23 -2.17
N LEU A 77 6.20 2.53 -2.13
CA LEU A 77 7.50 3.09 -2.44
C LEU A 77 7.62 3.50 -3.91
N CYS A 78 7.03 2.72 -4.81
CA CYS A 78 6.97 3.04 -6.23
C CYS A 78 6.21 4.36 -6.48
N LEU A 79 5.06 4.56 -5.80
CA LEU A 79 4.33 5.83 -5.84
C LEU A 79 5.13 6.97 -5.21
N LEU A 80 5.77 6.72 -4.07
CA LEU A 80 6.57 7.72 -3.36
C LEU A 80 7.74 8.24 -4.22
N VAL A 81 8.53 7.33 -4.81
CA VAL A 81 9.68 7.69 -5.66
C VAL A 81 9.22 8.45 -6.90
N THR A 82 8.10 8.02 -7.49
CA THR A 82 7.53 8.69 -8.68
C THR A 82 6.96 10.07 -8.34
N GLY A 83 6.31 10.21 -7.18
CA GLY A 83 5.83 11.48 -6.63
C GLY A 83 6.96 12.44 -6.28
N PHE A 84 8.10 11.92 -5.77
CA PHE A 84 9.31 12.72 -5.53
C PHE A 84 9.87 13.28 -6.83
N LYS A 85 9.93 12.46 -7.89
CA LYS A 85 10.36 12.90 -9.23
C LYS A 85 9.50 14.02 -9.81
N HIS A 86 8.20 14.06 -9.48
CA HIS A 86 7.24 15.07 -9.96
C HIS A 86 6.94 16.19 -8.94
N ASN A 87 7.70 16.29 -7.84
CA ASN A 87 7.67 17.39 -6.86
C ASN A 87 6.30 17.60 -6.13
N ARG A 88 5.56 16.51 -5.86
CA ARG A 88 4.19 16.54 -5.31
C ARG A 88 4.11 16.45 -3.79
N LYS A 89 4.53 17.50 -3.10
CA LYS A 89 4.75 17.52 -1.63
C LYS A 89 3.58 17.00 -0.77
N GLU A 90 2.33 17.30 -1.13
CA GLU A 90 1.15 16.89 -0.34
C GLU A 90 0.81 15.40 -0.47
N GLU A 91 0.89 14.85 -1.69
CA GLU A 91 0.61 13.43 -1.94
C GLU A 91 1.73 12.52 -1.44
N LEU A 92 2.96 13.05 -1.37
CA LEU A 92 4.13 12.39 -0.78
C LEU A 92 3.93 12.00 0.68
N ALA A 93 3.16 12.77 1.46
CA ALA A 93 2.90 12.46 2.86
C ALA A 93 2.04 11.19 3.01
N ILE A 94 1.03 11.04 2.16
CA ILE A 94 0.12 9.88 2.15
C ILE A 94 0.88 8.62 1.70
N ASP A 95 1.69 8.74 0.65
CA ASP A 95 2.50 7.61 0.16
C ASP A 95 3.58 7.21 1.18
N SER A 96 4.20 8.19 1.85
CA SER A 96 5.18 7.95 2.93
C SER A 96 4.53 7.22 4.10
N PHE A 97 3.32 7.62 4.48
CA PHE A 97 2.55 6.96 5.52
C PHE A 97 2.19 5.52 5.12
N GLY A 98 1.82 5.30 3.84
CA GLY A 98 1.59 3.97 3.28
C GLY A 98 2.84 3.07 3.38
N VAL A 99 4.02 3.60 3.03
CA VAL A 99 5.30 2.89 3.16
C VAL A 99 5.59 2.54 4.62
N LEU A 100 5.48 3.52 5.53
CA LEU A 100 5.67 3.31 6.97
C LEU A 100 4.70 2.27 7.54
N ALA A 101 3.43 2.33 7.16
CA ALA A 101 2.41 1.37 7.57
C ALA A 101 2.74 -0.06 7.11
N ALA A 102 3.15 -0.24 5.86
CA ALA A 102 3.55 -1.54 5.33
C ALA A 102 4.83 -2.07 6.01
N LEU A 103 5.85 -1.22 6.21
CA LEU A 103 7.09 -1.56 6.89
C LEU A 103 6.87 -1.89 8.38
N SER A 104 5.92 -1.22 9.04
CA SER A 104 5.56 -1.51 10.44
C SER A 104 5.04 -2.95 10.62
N ILE A 105 4.46 -3.54 9.56
CA ILE A 105 4.05 -4.94 9.54
C ILE A 105 5.23 -5.87 9.30
N LEU A 106 6.15 -5.49 8.39
CA LEU A 106 7.36 -6.27 8.07
C LEU A 106 8.28 -6.41 9.27
N PHE A 107 8.56 -5.28 9.93
CA PHE A 107 9.49 -5.16 11.05
C PHE A 107 8.83 -5.33 12.42
N SER A 108 7.52 -5.62 12.46
CA SER A 108 6.87 -6.09 13.67
C SER A 108 7.47 -7.43 14.08
N LYS A 109 8.60 -7.38 14.80
CA LYS A 109 9.23 -8.55 15.42
C LYS A 109 8.16 -9.31 16.20
N LYS A 110 8.19 -10.64 16.10
CA LYS A 110 7.67 -11.50 17.17
C LYS A 110 8.46 -11.08 18.41
N CYS A 111 7.86 -10.33 19.33
CA CYS A 111 8.36 -10.34 20.70
C CYS A 111 8.28 -11.81 21.11
N LYS A 112 9.45 -12.46 21.18
CA LYS A 112 9.56 -13.76 21.82
C LYS A 112 8.94 -13.58 23.21
N LYS A 113 7.95 -14.44 23.49
CA LYS A 113 7.49 -14.64 24.86
C LYS A 113 8.66 -15.19 25.66
#